data_AF-A0A1I7FLK8-F1
#
_entry.id   AF-A0A1I7FLK8-F1
#
_cell.length_a   1.000
_cell.length_b   1.000
_cell.length_c   1.000
_cell.angle_alpha   90.00
_cell.angle_beta   90.00
_cell.angle_gamma   90.00
#
_symmetry.space_group_name_H-M   'P 1'
#
loop_
_entity.id
_entity.type
_entity.pdbx_description
1 polymer ?
#
loop_
_entity_poly.entity_id
_entity_poly.type
_entity_poly.pdbx_seq_one_letter_code
_entity_poly.pdbx_strand_id
1 'polypeptide(L)'
;MNAAALLRQPAFRQGVTDMLGTGLGVGAWGLVTGVAMVKTGMPVALALLMSLLVYAGSAQLAVLPLLAVGAPLWVVWLTAACVNLRFVIFSNMWRSYFAPLPLRQRLTLGYFSGDVIFVAFLKRYPKPQPEPSQVPYFWGAASVNWLAWQVPSIAGILLANWVPLSWGLGFAGVLALLGVLLSLLFDRATWLATGVAATAAIAAFALPLKLNILVAIAAAIAAGLLMEAVDRRRHHPEVVLVPADSALPEDELQRVAAGDEVPLREERHP
;
A
#
# COMPACT_ATOMS: atom_id res chain seq x y z
N MET A 1 -20.99 -10.50 -15.05
CA MET A 1 -20.14 -10.74 -16.24
C MET A 1 -19.66 -12.18 -16.20
N ASN A 2 -19.76 -12.93 -17.29
CA ASN A 2 -19.33 -14.34 -17.32
C ASN A 2 -17.78 -14.43 -17.32
N ALA A 3 -17.18 -15.37 -16.60
CA ALA A 3 -15.72 -15.47 -16.44
C ALA A 3 -15.00 -15.66 -17.79
N ALA A 4 -15.59 -16.44 -18.69
CA ALA A 4 -15.05 -16.63 -20.05
C ALA A 4 -15.07 -15.34 -20.89
N ALA A 5 -16.03 -14.44 -20.65
CA ALA A 5 -16.10 -13.16 -21.34
C ALA A 5 -15.06 -12.17 -20.79
N LEU A 6 -14.75 -12.23 -19.49
CA LEU A 6 -13.69 -11.47 -18.84
C LEU A 6 -12.31 -11.78 -19.42
N LEU A 7 -11.97 -13.07 -19.53
CA LEU A 7 -10.67 -13.55 -20.01
C LEU A 7 -10.39 -13.17 -21.47
N ARG A 8 -11.44 -12.98 -22.28
CA ARG A 8 -11.32 -12.60 -23.70
C ARG A 8 -11.13 -11.11 -23.91
N GLN A 9 -11.28 -10.28 -22.87
CA GLN A 9 -11.15 -8.83 -23.05
C GLN A 9 -9.67 -8.41 -23.24
N PRO A 10 -9.39 -7.47 -24.16
CA PRO A 10 -8.04 -6.94 -24.35
C PRO A 10 -7.45 -6.35 -23.07
N ALA A 11 -8.28 -5.68 -22.26
CA ALA A 11 -7.87 -5.09 -20.99
C ALA A 11 -7.37 -6.13 -19.97
N PHE A 12 -7.93 -7.36 -19.96
CA PHE A 12 -7.43 -8.45 -19.12
C PHE A 12 -6.01 -8.84 -19.52
N ARG A 13 -5.76 -9.05 -20.82
CA ARG A 13 -4.42 -9.38 -21.33
C ARG A 13 -3.42 -8.27 -21.03
N GLN A 14 -3.85 -7.02 -21.11
CA GLN A 14 -3.03 -5.87 -20.74
C GLN A 14 -2.62 -5.93 -19.25
N GLY A 15 -3.57 -6.17 -18.35
CA GLY A 15 -3.28 -6.31 -16.92
C GLY A 15 -2.30 -7.45 -16.62
N VAL A 16 -2.42 -8.57 -17.36
CA VAL A 16 -1.45 -9.67 -17.28
C VAL A 16 -0.06 -9.19 -17.69
N THR A 17 0.07 -8.61 -18.88
CA THR A 17 1.37 -8.16 -19.43
C THR A 17 2.05 -7.14 -18.54
N ASP A 18 1.30 -6.15 -18.04
CA ASP A 18 1.84 -5.10 -17.17
C ASP A 18 2.38 -5.67 -15.85
N MET A 19 1.81 -6.79 -15.35
CA MET A 19 2.23 -7.44 -14.10
C MET A 19 3.32 -8.50 -14.24
N LEU A 20 3.63 -8.97 -15.45
CA LEU A 20 4.63 -10.03 -15.64
C LEU A 20 6.02 -9.62 -15.10
N GLY A 21 6.44 -8.38 -15.37
CA GLY A 21 7.75 -7.88 -14.91
C GLY A 21 7.84 -7.77 -13.40
N THR A 22 6.83 -7.20 -12.76
CA THR A 22 6.76 -7.07 -11.29
C THR A 22 6.54 -8.40 -10.59
N GLY A 23 5.90 -9.38 -11.26
CA GLY A 23 5.63 -10.71 -10.73
C GLY A 23 6.88 -11.45 -10.27
N LEU A 24 8.03 -11.26 -10.93
CA LEU A 24 9.29 -11.86 -10.50
C LEU A 24 9.73 -11.36 -9.12
N GLY A 25 9.65 -10.05 -8.89
CA GLY A 25 9.98 -9.45 -7.59
C GLY A 25 8.99 -9.89 -6.50
N VAL A 26 7.70 -9.92 -6.82
CA VAL A 26 6.65 -10.42 -5.93
C VAL A 26 6.89 -11.88 -5.56
N GLY A 27 7.32 -12.71 -6.51
CA GLY A 27 7.64 -14.12 -6.27
C GLY A 27 8.87 -14.34 -5.41
N ALA A 28 9.95 -13.60 -5.66
CA ALA A 28 11.13 -13.65 -4.77
C ALA A 28 10.75 -13.24 -3.33
N TRP A 29 9.94 -12.19 -3.19
CA TRP A 29 9.46 -11.74 -1.89
C TRP A 29 8.55 -12.77 -1.20
N GLY A 30 7.61 -13.37 -1.95
CA GLY A 30 6.74 -14.43 -1.46
C GLY A 30 7.53 -15.64 -0.96
N LEU A 31 8.52 -16.11 -1.74
CA LEU A 31 9.41 -17.21 -1.35
C LEU A 31 10.10 -16.95 -0.01
N VAL A 32 10.74 -15.79 0.13
CA VAL A 32 11.44 -15.40 1.37
C VAL A 32 10.47 -15.33 2.55
N THR A 33 9.28 -14.78 2.32
CA THR A 33 8.23 -14.69 3.36
C THR A 33 7.77 -16.07 3.80
N GLY A 34 7.58 -16.99 2.84
CA GLY A 34 7.24 -18.39 3.11
C GLY A 34 8.26 -19.11 3.99
N VAL A 35 9.55 -18.98 3.63
CA VAL A 35 10.66 -19.54 4.43
C VAL A 35 10.69 -18.91 5.83
N ALA A 36 10.55 -17.58 5.92
CA ALA A 36 10.59 -16.86 7.19
C ALA A 36 9.49 -17.33 8.15
N MET A 37 8.26 -17.56 7.66
CA MET A 37 7.16 -18.07 8.49
C MET A 37 7.54 -19.37 9.19
N VAL A 38 8.02 -20.38 8.45
CA VAL A 38 8.40 -21.66 9.05
C VAL A 38 9.63 -21.55 9.96
N LYS A 39 10.62 -20.73 9.58
CA LYS A 39 11.83 -20.52 10.42
C LYS A 39 11.55 -19.82 11.75
N THR A 40 10.42 -19.14 11.90
CA THR A 40 9.99 -18.57 13.19
C THR A 40 9.34 -19.59 14.13
N GLY A 41 9.28 -20.87 13.73
CA GLY A 41 8.66 -21.95 14.50
C GLY A 41 7.16 -22.12 14.21
N MET A 42 6.62 -21.41 13.21
CA MET A 42 5.22 -21.56 12.81
C MET A 42 4.97 -22.94 12.18
N PRO A 43 3.90 -23.66 12.59
CA PRO A 43 3.50 -24.89 11.91
C PRO A 43 3.19 -24.64 10.44
N VAL A 44 3.59 -25.58 9.56
CA VAL A 44 3.39 -25.49 8.10
C VAL A 44 1.93 -25.20 7.74
N ALA A 45 0.98 -25.89 8.38
CA ALA A 45 -0.45 -25.68 8.13
C ALA A 45 -0.89 -24.23 8.45
N LEU A 46 -0.36 -23.66 9.53
CA LEU A 46 -0.67 -22.28 9.93
C LEU A 46 -0.01 -21.27 8.97
N ALA A 47 1.22 -21.54 8.51
CA ALA A 47 1.90 -20.72 7.51
C ALA A 47 1.14 -20.70 6.17
N LEU A 48 0.59 -21.85 5.74
CA LEU A 48 -0.25 -21.93 4.53
C LEU A 48 -1.55 -21.15 4.70
N LEU A 49 -2.23 -21.31 5.83
CA LEU A 49 -3.44 -20.54 6.15
C LEU A 49 -3.15 -19.03 6.16
N MET A 50 -2.04 -18.62 6.76
CA MET A 50 -1.63 -17.21 6.80
C MET A 50 -1.30 -16.67 5.40
N SER A 51 -0.61 -17.45 4.56
CA SER A 51 -0.34 -17.08 3.16
C SER A 51 -1.61 -16.84 2.35
N LEU A 52 -2.60 -17.74 2.49
CA LEU A 52 -3.83 -17.71 1.71
C LEU A 52 -4.84 -16.70 2.25
N LEU A 53 -5.04 -16.63 3.56
CA LEU A 53 -6.08 -15.78 4.17
C LEU A 53 -5.59 -14.36 4.41
N VAL A 54 -4.35 -14.20 4.88
CA VAL A 54 -3.75 -12.90 5.18
C VAL A 54 -2.86 -12.51 4.01
N TYR A 55 -3.47 -12.24 2.86
CA TYR A 55 -2.77 -11.85 1.63
C TYR A 55 -2.21 -10.42 1.75
N ALA A 56 -1.19 -10.25 2.61
CA ALA A 56 -0.53 -9.00 2.92
C ALA A 56 0.90 -9.27 3.42
N GLY A 57 1.86 -9.38 2.50
CA GLY A 57 3.25 -9.75 2.80
C GLY A 57 3.93 -8.90 3.87
N SER A 58 3.74 -7.58 3.83
CA SER A 58 4.31 -6.66 4.82
C SER A 58 3.76 -6.91 6.22
N ALA A 59 2.45 -7.16 6.34
CA ALA A 59 1.83 -7.47 7.63
C ALA A 59 2.29 -8.83 8.15
N GLN A 60 2.44 -9.83 7.27
CA GLN A 60 2.95 -11.15 7.64
C GLN A 60 4.34 -11.05 8.26
N LEU A 61 5.27 -10.39 7.56
CA LEU A 61 6.64 -10.22 8.07
C LEU A 61 6.70 -9.36 9.34
N ALA A 62 5.85 -8.33 9.46
CA ALA A 62 5.82 -7.47 10.65
C ALA A 62 5.37 -8.21 11.91
N VAL A 63 4.46 -9.19 11.78
CA VAL A 63 3.93 -9.92 12.95
C VAL A 63 4.77 -11.14 13.33
N LEU A 64 5.59 -11.66 12.43
CA LEU A 64 6.41 -12.85 12.67
C LEU A 64 7.29 -12.75 13.93
N PRO A 65 8.03 -11.66 14.18
CA PRO A 65 8.81 -11.52 15.41
C PRO A 65 7.95 -11.51 16.67
N LEU A 66 6.73 -10.95 16.61
CA LEU A 66 5.80 -10.90 17.73
C LEU A 66 5.25 -12.30 18.06
N LEU A 67 4.93 -13.08 17.02
CA LEU A 67 4.51 -14.47 17.17
C LEU A 67 5.64 -15.33 17.73
N ALA A 68 6.89 -15.14 17.26
CA ALA A 68 8.05 -15.90 17.71
C ALA A 68 8.36 -15.71 19.22
N VAL A 69 8.10 -14.52 19.77
CA VAL A 69 8.30 -14.24 21.21
C VAL A 69 7.05 -14.48 22.06
N GLY A 70 5.98 -15.03 21.48
CA GLY A 70 4.74 -15.30 22.19
C GLY A 70 4.00 -14.03 22.67
N ALA A 71 4.08 -12.92 21.92
CA ALA A 71 3.39 -11.70 22.28
C ALA A 71 1.86 -11.90 22.31
N PRO A 72 1.12 -11.14 23.13
CA PRO A 72 -0.34 -11.23 23.19
C PRO A 72 -0.98 -11.02 21.81
N LEU A 73 -2.00 -11.82 21.47
CA LEU A 73 -2.66 -11.78 20.16
C LEU A 73 -3.21 -10.40 19.77
N TRP A 74 -3.68 -9.62 20.74
CA TRP A 74 -4.17 -8.27 20.46
C TRP A 74 -3.05 -7.33 19.95
N VAL A 75 -1.80 -7.51 20.40
CA VAL A 75 -0.63 -6.75 19.90
C VAL A 75 -0.36 -7.14 18.45
N VAL A 76 -0.36 -8.45 18.16
CA VAL A 76 -0.19 -9.00 16.81
C VAL A 76 -1.26 -8.43 15.86
N TRP A 77 -2.51 -8.43 16.28
CA TRP A 77 -3.63 -7.91 15.48
C TRP A 77 -3.53 -6.41 15.27
N LEU A 78 -3.16 -5.66 16.32
CA LEU A 78 -2.96 -4.22 16.23
C LEU A 78 -1.83 -3.89 15.25
N THR A 79 -0.68 -4.56 15.34
CA THR A 79 0.43 -4.38 14.38
C THR A 79 0.00 -4.69 12.96
N ALA A 80 -0.68 -5.82 12.73
CA ALA A 80 -1.17 -6.18 11.40
C ALA A 80 -2.18 -5.15 10.86
N ALA A 81 -3.10 -4.67 11.71
CA ALA A 81 -4.08 -3.65 11.35
C ALA A 81 -3.42 -2.33 10.98
N CYS A 82 -2.45 -1.85 11.78
CA CYS A 82 -1.70 -0.63 11.51
C CYS A 82 -0.98 -0.69 10.16
N VAL A 83 -0.25 -1.77 9.88
CA VAL A 83 0.45 -1.96 8.59
C VAL A 83 -0.55 -2.00 7.42
N ASN A 84 -1.74 -2.56 7.65
CA ASN A 84 -2.78 -2.69 6.63
C ASN A 84 -3.67 -1.46 6.46
N LEU A 85 -3.50 -0.37 7.23
CA LEU A 85 -4.25 0.88 7.04
C LEU A 85 -4.10 1.44 5.61
N ARG A 86 -3.02 1.11 4.91
CA ARG A 86 -2.85 1.41 3.48
C ARG A 86 -4.01 0.94 2.61
N PHE A 87 -4.65 -0.18 2.94
CA PHE A 87 -5.82 -0.68 2.19
C PHE A 87 -7.05 0.21 2.38
N VAL A 88 -7.14 0.97 3.48
CA VAL A 88 -8.17 2.01 3.66
C VAL A 88 -7.93 3.15 2.68
N ILE A 89 -6.67 3.58 2.54
CA ILE A 89 -6.27 4.62 1.58
C ILE A 89 -6.54 4.16 0.15
N PHE A 90 -6.13 2.94 -0.20
CA PHE A 90 -6.41 2.36 -1.52
C PHE A 90 -7.91 2.28 -1.80
N SER A 91 -8.71 1.86 -0.80
CA SER A 91 -10.17 1.82 -0.91
C SER A 91 -10.79 3.18 -1.14
N ASN A 92 -10.25 4.24 -0.52
CA ASN A 92 -10.69 5.61 -0.76
C ASN A 92 -10.37 6.07 -2.19
N MET A 93 -9.15 5.83 -2.66
CA MET A 93 -8.72 6.22 -4.01
C MET A 93 -9.44 5.43 -5.11
N TRP A 94 -9.75 4.16 -4.86
CA TRP A 94 -10.52 3.33 -5.78
C TRP A 94 -12.03 3.50 -5.69
N ARG A 95 -12.52 4.31 -4.74
CA ARG A 95 -13.96 4.51 -4.53
C ARG A 95 -14.64 4.98 -5.81
N SER A 96 -14.08 5.97 -6.51
CA SER A 96 -14.67 6.52 -7.74
C SER A 96 -14.76 5.52 -8.90
N TYR A 97 -13.96 4.45 -8.86
CA TYR A 97 -13.91 3.41 -9.89
C TYR A 97 -14.86 2.25 -9.58
N PHE A 98 -14.88 1.79 -8.34
CA PHE A 98 -15.54 0.53 -7.96
C PHE A 98 -16.75 0.69 -7.03
N ALA A 99 -17.07 1.90 -6.56
CA ALA A 99 -18.27 2.14 -5.74
C ALA A 99 -19.58 1.68 -6.40
N PRO A 100 -19.79 1.82 -7.73
CA PRO A 100 -21.01 1.36 -8.38
C PRO A 100 -21.19 -0.17 -8.40
N LEU A 101 -20.13 -0.94 -8.09
CA LEU A 101 -20.17 -2.40 -8.11
C LEU A 101 -20.90 -2.98 -6.88
N PRO A 102 -21.56 -4.15 -7.01
CA PRO A 102 -22.22 -4.80 -5.89
C PRO A 102 -21.20 -5.19 -4.81
N LEU A 103 -21.65 -5.22 -3.54
CA LEU A 103 -20.79 -5.45 -2.37
C LEU A 103 -19.91 -6.70 -2.50
N ARG A 104 -20.47 -7.81 -3.00
CA ARG A 104 -19.70 -9.06 -3.19
C ARG A 104 -18.51 -8.88 -4.12
N GLN A 105 -18.67 -8.13 -5.21
CA GLN A 105 -17.57 -7.83 -6.12
C GLN A 105 -16.53 -6.94 -5.43
N ARG A 106 -16.98 -5.91 -4.71
CA ARG A 106 -16.08 -5.02 -3.96
C ARG A 106 -15.26 -5.77 -2.92
N LEU A 107 -15.86 -6.71 -2.20
CA LEU A 107 -15.14 -7.56 -1.23
C LEU A 107 -14.11 -8.46 -1.93
N THR A 108 -14.46 -9.07 -3.06
CA THR A 108 -13.49 -9.89 -3.83
C THR A 108 -12.34 -9.05 -4.38
N LEU A 109 -12.62 -7.86 -4.93
CA LEU A 109 -11.59 -6.91 -5.38
C LEU A 109 -10.70 -6.47 -4.21
N GLY A 110 -11.29 -6.26 -3.03
CA GLY A 110 -10.56 -5.94 -1.81
C GLY A 110 -9.60 -7.04 -1.39
N TYR A 111 -10.02 -8.31 -1.40
CA TYR A 111 -9.11 -9.42 -1.10
C TYR A 111 -7.96 -9.51 -2.10
N PHE A 112 -8.23 -9.37 -3.40
CA PHE A 112 -7.20 -9.43 -4.45
C PHE A 112 -6.44 -8.11 -4.64
N SER A 113 -6.68 -7.12 -3.79
CA SER A 113 -5.96 -5.84 -3.86
C SER A 113 -4.54 -6.01 -3.34
N GLY A 114 -3.59 -5.39 -4.03
CA GLY A 114 -2.18 -5.41 -3.65
C GLY A 114 -1.48 -4.15 -4.12
N ASP A 115 -0.39 -3.78 -3.47
CA ASP A 115 0.31 -2.51 -3.69
C ASP A 115 0.70 -2.30 -5.15
N VAL A 116 1.22 -3.35 -5.78
CA VAL A 116 1.67 -3.33 -7.17
C VAL A 116 0.49 -3.18 -8.14
N ILE A 117 -0.64 -3.86 -7.84
CA ILE A 117 -1.88 -3.72 -8.61
C ILE A 117 -2.42 -2.30 -8.48
N PHE A 118 -2.38 -1.74 -7.27
CA PHE A 118 -2.81 -0.36 -6.99
C PHE A 118 -2.04 0.66 -7.83
N VAL A 119 -0.72 0.59 -7.81
CA VAL A 119 0.14 1.50 -8.57
C VAL A 119 -0.09 1.34 -10.08
N ALA A 120 -0.11 0.11 -10.59
CA ALA A 120 -0.33 -0.14 -12.02
C ALA A 120 -1.72 0.32 -12.49
N PHE A 121 -2.75 0.06 -11.69
CA PHE A 121 -4.11 0.47 -11.97
C PHE A 121 -4.23 1.99 -12.07
N LEU A 122 -3.71 2.74 -11.10
CA LEU A 122 -3.79 4.21 -11.13
C LEU A 122 -2.91 4.84 -12.20
N LYS A 123 -1.76 4.22 -12.52
CA LYS A 123 -0.93 4.65 -13.66
C LYS A 123 -1.68 4.48 -14.98
N ARG A 124 -2.49 3.43 -15.10
CA ARG A 124 -3.28 3.13 -16.31
C ARG A 124 -4.54 3.99 -16.42
N TYR A 125 -5.22 4.20 -15.29
CA TYR A 125 -6.49 4.92 -15.20
C TYR A 125 -6.33 6.16 -14.32
N PRO A 126 -5.60 7.21 -14.77
CA PRO A 126 -5.33 8.39 -13.97
C PRO A 126 -6.57 9.24 -13.69
N LYS A 127 -7.63 9.09 -14.51
CA LYS A 127 -8.90 9.80 -14.33
C LYS A 127 -9.82 8.99 -13.42
N PRO A 128 -10.36 9.59 -12.33
CA PRO A 128 -11.21 8.90 -11.36
C PRO A 128 -12.66 8.76 -11.86
N GLN A 129 -12.84 8.03 -12.97
CA GLN A 129 -14.15 7.80 -13.59
C GLN A 129 -14.35 6.30 -13.86
N PRO A 130 -15.56 5.75 -13.68
CA PRO A 130 -15.83 4.36 -14.00
C PRO A 130 -15.70 4.07 -15.50
N GLU A 131 -14.93 3.05 -15.86
CA GLU A 131 -14.81 2.58 -17.25
C GLU A 131 -14.99 1.05 -17.33
N PRO A 132 -15.64 0.54 -18.41
CA PRO A 132 -15.86 -0.90 -18.57
C PRO A 132 -14.58 -1.75 -18.60
N SER A 133 -13.46 -1.15 -18.98
CA SER A 133 -12.17 -1.84 -19.13
C SER A 133 -11.44 -2.11 -17.80
N GLN A 134 -11.82 -1.38 -16.73
CA GLN A 134 -11.12 -1.38 -15.44
C GLN A 134 -11.21 -2.71 -14.69
N VAL A 135 -12.40 -3.29 -14.59
CA VAL A 135 -12.60 -4.58 -13.91
C VAL A 135 -11.85 -5.72 -14.61
N PRO A 136 -11.93 -5.88 -15.95
CA PRO A 136 -11.11 -6.85 -16.67
C PRO A 136 -9.60 -6.63 -16.47
N TYR A 137 -9.13 -5.38 -16.54
CA TYR A 137 -7.72 -5.06 -16.28
C TYR A 137 -7.29 -5.47 -14.88
N PHE A 138 -8.07 -5.12 -13.86
CA PHE A 138 -7.82 -5.48 -12.47
C PHE A 138 -7.69 -7.00 -12.31
N TRP A 139 -8.62 -7.78 -12.89
CA TRP A 139 -8.57 -9.24 -12.78
C TRP A 139 -7.36 -9.85 -13.52
N GLY A 140 -6.94 -9.26 -14.64
CA GLY A 140 -5.72 -9.64 -15.33
C GLY A 140 -4.50 -9.46 -14.42
N ALA A 141 -4.35 -8.26 -13.85
CA ALA A 141 -3.27 -7.93 -12.94
C ALA A 141 -3.29 -8.78 -11.65
N ALA A 142 -4.47 -8.92 -11.03
CA ALA A 142 -4.68 -9.70 -9.83
C ALA A 142 -4.33 -11.18 -10.00
N SER A 143 -4.66 -11.76 -11.16
CA SER A 143 -4.35 -13.18 -11.42
C SER A 143 -2.85 -13.45 -11.43
N VAL A 144 -2.07 -12.60 -12.09
CA VAL A 144 -0.61 -12.70 -12.14
C VAL A 144 -0.02 -12.44 -10.76
N ASN A 145 -0.42 -11.36 -10.10
CA ASN A 145 0.14 -10.97 -8.81
C ASN A 145 -0.16 -12.01 -7.70
N TRP A 146 -1.36 -12.58 -7.69
CA TRP A 146 -1.73 -13.60 -6.70
C TRP A 146 -0.97 -14.91 -6.94
N LEU A 147 -0.86 -15.38 -8.19
CA LEU A 147 -0.08 -16.57 -8.51
C LEU A 147 1.41 -16.37 -8.24
N ALA A 148 1.95 -15.20 -8.65
CA ALA A 148 3.33 -14.82 -8.40
C ALA A 148 3.63 -14.76 -6.90
N TRP A 149 2.66 -14.42 -6.05
CA TRP A 149 2.84 -14.47 -4.60
C TRP A 149 2.69 -15.88 -4.04
N GLN A 150 1.57 -16.55 -4.30
CA GLN A 150 1.20 -17.78 -3.61
C GLN A 150 2.08 -18.96 -4.00
N VAL A 151 2.41 -19.13 -5.29
CA VAL A 151 3.21 -20.28 -5.74
C VAL A 151 4.59 -20.28 -5.08
N PRO A 152 5.37 -19.18 -5.13
CA PRO A 152 6.65 -19.12 -4.45
C PRO A 152 6.53 -19.10 -2.93
N SER A 153 5.51 -18.46 -2.34
CA SER A 153 5.30 -18.47 -0.88
C SER A 153 5.07 -19.88 -0.36
N ILE A 154 4.19 -20.65 -1.01
CA ILE A 154 3.92 -22.05 -0.67
C ILE A 154 5.19 -22.89 -0.88
N ALA A 155 5.90 -22.69 -1.99
CA ALA A 155 7.19 -23.36 -2.20
C ALA A 155 8.17 -23.04 -1.07
N GLY A 156 8.25 -21.78 -0.63
CA GLY A 156 9.09 -21.34 0.47
C GLY A 156 8.72 -22.00 1.80
N ILE A 157 7.43 -22.12 2.09
CA ILE A 157 6.92 -22.81 3.28
C ILE A 157 7.32 -24.29 3.25
N LEU A 158 7.06 -24.98 2.14
CA LEU A 158 7.29 -26.43 2.03
C LEU A 158 8.79 -26.78 1.99
N LEU A 159 9.60 -25.94 1.36
CA LEU A 159 11.04 -26.12 1.22
C LEU A 159 11.83 -25.52 2.39
N ALA A 160 11.19 -24.83 3.35
CA ALA A 160 11.87 -24.16 4.45
C ALA A 160 12.79 -25.07 5.28
N ASN A 161 12.47 -26.35 5.39
CA ASN A 161 13.28 -27.33 6.13
C ASN A 161 14.56 -27.72 5.40
N TRP A 162 14.58 -27.59 4.07
CA TRP A 162 15.74 -27.89 3.22
C TRP A 162 16.72 -26.73 3.16
N VAL A 163 16.27 -25.55 3.59
CA VAL A 163 17.03 -24.32 3.60
C VAL A 163 17.84 -24.22 4.91
N PRO A 164 19.18 -24.29 4.87
CA PRO A 164 20.01 -24.24 6.06
C PRO A 164 19.88 -22.89 6.78
N LEU A 165 19.88 -22.92 8.13
CA LEU A 165 19.93 -21.68 8.93
C LEU A 165 21.21 -20.88 8.68
N SER A 166 22.31 -21.55 8.29
CA SER A 166 23.60 -20.93 7.96
C SER A 166 23.55 -19.98 6.77
N TRP A 167 22.52 -20.07 5.91
CA TRP A 167 22.34 -19.15 4.79
C TRP A 167 21.89 -17.74 5.24
N GLY A 168 21.65 -17.54 6.54
CA GLY A 168 21.31 -16.22 7.08
C GLY A 168 19.94 -15.71 6.64
N LEU A 169 19.04 -16.60 6.17
CA LEU A 169 17.72 -16.18 5.67
C LEU A 169 16.80 -15.59 6.74
N GLY A 170 17.11 -15.80 8.04
CA GLY A 170 16.50 -15.02 9.12
C GLY A 170 16.76 -13.52 9.00
N PHE A 171 17.94 -13.12 8.50
CA PHE A 171 18.28 -11.75 8.16
C PHE A 171 17.76 -11.34 6.77
N ALA A 172 17.55 -12.29 5.84
CA ALA A 172 16.97 -11.98 4.53
C ALA A 172 15.55 -11.40 4.62
N GLY A 173 14.74 -11.81 5.62
CA GLY A 173 13.46 -11.15 5.90
C GLY A 173 13.62 -9.68 6.28
N VAL A 174 14.64 -9.35 7.09
CA VAL A 174 14.98 -7.97 7.45
C VAL A 174 15.48 -7.19 6.23
N LEU A 175 16.35 -7.78 5.41
CA LEU A 175 16.82 -7.16 4.16
C LEU A 175 15.71 -6.97 3.14
N ALA A 176 14.73 -7.89 3.07
CA ALA A 176 13.57 -7.75 2.19
C ALA A 176 12.66 -6.59 2.66
N LEU A 177 12.38 -6.50 3.96
CA LEU A 177 11.66 -5.37 4.54
C LEU A 177 12.41 -4.05 4.32
N LEU A 178 13.73 -4.05 4.47
CA LEU A 178 14.58 -2.89 4.18
C LEU A 178 14.54 -2.51 2.71
N GLY A 179 14.60 -3.48 1.79
CA GLY A 179 14.46 -3.26 0.36
C GLY A 179 13.11 -2.66 -0.02
N VAL A 180 12.02 -3.17 0.57
CA VAL A 180 10.68 -2.59 0.39
C VAL A 180 10.61 -1.17 0.96
N LEU A 181 11.14 -0.94 2.17
CA LEU A 181 11.20 0.39 2.77
C LEU A 181 11.96 1.38 1.87
N LEU A 182 13.14 1.00 1.39
CA LEU A 182 13.96 1.79 0.47
C LEU A 182 13.23 2.05 -0.85
N SER A 183 12.47 1.07 -1.36
CA SER A 183 11.67 1.25 -2.56
C SER A 183 10.45 2.16 -2.35
N LEU A 184 10.10 2.51 -1.10
CA LEU A 184 9.02 3.44 -0.76
C LEU A 184 9.53 4.85 -0.45
N LEU A 185 10.84 5.07 -0.43
CA LEU A 185 11.51 6.30 -0.03
C LEU A 185 11.83 7.19 -1.25
N PHE A 186 10.83 7.94 -1.74
CA PHE A 186 10.96 8.72 -2.98
C PHE A 186 11.20 10.23 -2.76
N ASP A 187 10.64 10.78 -1.69
CA ASP A 187 10.56 12.22 -1.45
C ASP A 187 11.06 12.59 -0.05
N ARG A 188 11.35 13.89 0.15
CA ARG A 188 11.91 14.40 1.41
C ARG A 188 11.01 14.13 2.61
N ALA A 189 9.68 14.18 2.43
CA ALA A 189 8.75 13.96 3.53
C ALA A 189 8.78 12.48 3.96
N THR A 190 8.78 11.54 3.01
CA THR A 190 8.87 10.12 3.33
C THR A 190 10.22 9.77 3.97
N TRP A 191 11.33 10.35 3.49
CA TRP A 191 12.65 10.21 4.14
C TRP A 191 12.69 10.74 5.57
N LEU A 192 12.14 11.94 5.81
CA LEU A 192 12.06 12.53 7.14
C LEU A 192 11.17 11.70 8.07
N ALA A 193 9.99 11.29 7.61
CA ALA A 193 9.07 10.45 8.37
C ALA A 193 9.73 9.11 8.75
N THR A 194 10.47 8.48 7.83
CA THR A 194 11.23 7.26 8.13
C THR A 194 12.34 7.52 9.14
N GLY A 195 13.08 8.63 9.05
CA GLY A 195 14.10 8.99 10.03
C GLY A 195 13.52 9.20 11.44
N VAL A 196 12.39 9.90 11.54
CA VAL A 196 11.65 10.08 12.80
C VAL A 196 11.16 8.74 13.34
N ALA A 197 10.55 7.90 12.49
CA ALA A 197 10.09 6.58 12.90
C ALA A 197 11.24 5.71 13.43
N ALA A 198 12.37 5.69 12.72
CA ALA A 198 13.54 4.89 13.09
C ALA A 198 14.16 5.35 14.41
N THR A 199 14.36 6.65 14.58
CA THR A 199 14.89 7.21 15.83
C THR A 199 13.96 6.97 17.01
N ALA A 200 12.65 7.16 16.83
CA ALA A 200 11.64 6.85 17.83
C ALA A 200 11.61 5.36 18.20
N ALA A 201 11.70 4.46 17.21
CA ALA A 201 11.77 3.01 17.42
C ALA A 201 13.00 2.59 18.23
N ILE A 202 14.16 3.23 17.99
CA ILE A 202 15.41 2.95 18.69
C ILE A 202 15.36 3.51 20.11
N ALA A 203 14.90 4.74 20.29
CA ALA A 203 14.77 5.37 21.61
C ALA A 203 13.79 4.61 22.52
N ALA A 204 12.71 4.09 21.94
CA ALA A 204 11.69 3.32 22.65
C ALA A 204 12.01 1.83 22.75
N PHE A 205 13.18 1.37 22.31
CA PHE A 205 13.52 -0.06 22.23
C PHE A 205 13.40 -0.80 23.57
N ALA A 206 13.65 -0.12 24.68
CA ALA A 206 13.54 -0.67 26.02
C ALA A 206 12.09 -0.95 26.47
N LEU A 207 11.08 -0.47 25.74
CA LEU A 207 9.68 -0.71 26.09
C LEU A 207 9.31 -2.19 25.90
N PRO A 208 8.55 -2.78 26.84
CA PRO A 208 8.08 -4.15 26.74
C PRO A 208 7.12 -4.33 25.55
N LEU A 209 6.87 -5.59 25.16
CA LEU A 209 5.89 -5.95 24.12
C LEU A 209 6.16 -5.36 22.72
N LYS A 210 7.40 -4.94 22.43
CA LYS A 210 7.76 -4.28 21.16
C LYS A 210 6.89 -3.02 20.88
N LEU A 211 6.50 -2.30 21.95
CA LEU A 211 5.78 -1.02 21.85
C LEU A 211 6.55 0.04 21.08
N ASN A 212 7.87 -0.15 20.92
CA ASN A 212 8.70 0.68 20.07
C ASN A 212 8.17 0.83 18.64
N ILE A 213 7.46 -0.18 18.10
CA ILE A 213 6.79 -0.09 16.80
C ILE A 213 5.64 0.93 16.83
N LEU A 214 4.81 0.92 17.88
CA LEU A 214 3.69 1.87 17.99
C LEU A 214 4.18 3.30 18.18
N VAL A 215 5.23 3.49 18.99
CA VAL A 215 5.87 4.80 19.19
C VAL A 215 6.43 5.31 17.86
N ALA A 216 7.07 4.44 17.08
CA ALA A 216 7.58 4.79 15.75
C ALA A 216 6.47 5.23 14.79
N ILE A 217 5.35 4.50 14.75
CA ILE A 217 4.19 4.83 13.90
C ILE A 217 3.58 6.17 14.33
N ALA A 218 3.34 6.38 15.63
CA ALA A 218 2.77 7.61 16.14
C ALA A 218 3.67 8.82 15.84
N ALA A 219 4.97 8.68 16.02
CA ALA A 219 5.95 9.71 15.70
C ALA A 219 5.99 10.02 14.19
N ALA A 220 5.94 8.98 13.34
CA ALA A 220 5.90 9.15 11.89
C ALA A 220 4.64 9.89 11.41
N ILE A 221 3.47 9.51 11.94
CA ILE A 221 2.19 10.16 11.63
C ILE A 221 2.23 11.62 12.09
N ALA A 222 2.67 11.88 13.32
CA ALA A 222 2.78 13.24 13.84
C ALA A 222 3.72 14.10 12.98
N ALA A 223 4.88 13.57 12.60
CA ALA A 223 5.81 14.25 11.70
C ALA A 223 5.20 14.51 10.33
N GLY A 224 4.50 13.53 9.74
CA GLY A 224 3.79 13.68 8.46
C GLY A 224 2.74 14.79 8.51
N LEU A 225 1.89 14.79 9.53
CA LEU A 225 0.86 15.80 9.73
C LEU A 225 1.46 17.20 9.96
N LEU A 226 2.55 17.30 10.71
CA LEU A 226 3.26 18.57 10.92
C LEU A 226 3.90 19.08 9.63
N MET A 227 4.50 18.20 8.83
CA MET A 227 5.05 18.57 7.53
C MET A 227 3.96 19.08 6.59
N GLU A 228 2.83 18.39 6.50
CA GLU A 228 1.70 18.84 5.69
C GLU A 228 1.13 20.18 6.20
N ALA A 229 1.04 20.37 7.52
CA ALA A 229 0.60 21.65 8.09
C ALA A 229 1.57 22.80 7.81
N VAL A 230 2.87 22.53 7.77
CA VAL A 230 3.90 23.53 7.40
C VAL A 230 3.87 23.81 5.90
N ASP A 231 3.67 22.80 5.06
CA ASP A 231 3.62 22.94 3.61
C ASP A 231 2.37 23.73 3.19
N ARG A 232 1.20 23.43 3.77
CA ARG A 232 -0.02 24.23 3.60
C ARG A 232 0.13 25.68 4.05
N ARG A 233 0.99 25.97 5.04
CA ARG A 233 1.30 27.35 5.46
C ARG A 233 2.30 28.04 4.53
N ARG A 234 3.08 27.29 3.75
CA ARG A 234 4.09 27.82 2.82
C ARG A 234 3.54 28.00 1.41
N HIS A 235 2.53 27.23 1.02
CA HIS A 235 1.74 27.50 -0.18
C HIS A 235 0.98 28.82 0.03
N HIS A 236 1.57 29.91 -0.46
CA HIS A 236 0.83 31.14 -0.69
C HIS A 236 -0.19 30.85 -1.80
N PRO A 237 -1.50 31.03 -1.57
CA PRO A 237 -2.50 30.81 -2.60
C PRO A 237 -2.17 31.70 -3.81
N GLU A 238 -2.29 31.13 -5.00
CA GLU A 238 -2.00 31.87 -6.23
C GLU A 238 -3.05 32.98 -6.37
N VAL A 239 -2.58 34.22 -6.50
CA VAL A 239 -3.45 35.36 -6.68
C VAL A 239 -3.91 35.36 -8.13
N VAL A 240 -5.15 34.92 -8.35
CA VAL A 240 -5.78 35.00 -9.66
C VAL A 240 -6.40 36.38 -9.79
N LEU A 241 -5.87 37.19 -10.72
CA LEU A 241 -6.43 38.49 -11.06
C LEU A 241 -7.68 38.27 -11.92
N VAL A 242 -8.84 38.65 -11.40
CA VAL A 242 -10.13 38.50 -12.07
C VAL A 242 -10.56 39.86 -12.63
N PRO A 243 -10.70 40.02 -13.97
CA PRO A 243 -11.28 41.22 -14.56
C PRO A 243 -12.66 41.53 -13.98
N ALA A 244 -12.96 42.81 -13.75
CA ALA A 244 -14.17 43.26 -13.03
C ALA A 244 -15.50 42.70 -13.59
N ASP A 245 -15.54 42.42 -14.89
CA ASP A 245 -16.76 42.04 -15.62
C ASP A 245 -16.79 40.56 -16.08
N SER A 246 -15.80 39.74 -15.69
CA SER A 246 -15.76 38.31 -16.05
C SER A 246 -16.26 37.41 -14.92
N ALA A 247 -17.13 36.44 -15.26
CA ALA A 247 -17.44 35.31 -14.37
C ALA A 247 -16.27 34.33 -14.38
N LEU A 248 -15.84 33.91 -13.18
CA LEU A 248 -14.84 32.85 -13.03
C LEU A 248 -15.38 31.55 -13.69
N PRO A 249 -14.60 30.89 -14.55
CA PRO A 249 -14.87 29.54 -15.01
C PRO A 249 -15.17 28.57 -13.83
N GLU A 250 -16.01 27.55 -14.04
CA GLU A 250 -16.41 26.61 -12.97
C GLU A 250 -15.23 25.87 -12.34
N ASP A 251 -14.15 25.66 -13.10
CA ASP A 251 -12.91 25.04 -12.65
C ASP A 251 -12.08 25.95 -11.75
N GLU A 252 -12.05 27.26 -11.99
CA GLU A 252 -11.40 28.25 -11.10
C GLU A 252 -12.25 28.47 -9.83
N LEU A 253 -13.58 28.46 -9.94
CA LEU A 253 -14.48 28.53 -8.77
C LEU A 253 -14.26 27.37 -7.79
N GLN A 254 -13.98 26.16 -8.30
CA GLN A 254 -13.68 25.00 -7.47
C GLN A 254 -12.32 25.13 -6.75
N ARG A 255 -11.33 25.77 -7.38
CA ARG A 255 -9.99 26.01 -6.80
C ARG A 255 -10.00 27.13 -5.77
N VAL A 256 -10.77 28.18 -6.01
CA VAL A 256 -11.05 29.24 -5.03
C VAL A 256 -11.81 28.66 -3.82
N ALA A 257 -12.80 27.79 -4.03
CA ALA A 257 -13.53 27.13 -2.95
C ALA A 257 -12.67 26.12 -2.15
N ALA A 258 -11.66 25.52 -2.79
CA ALA A 258 -10.67 24.66 -2.14
C ALA A 258 -9.62 25.43 -1.32
N GLY A 259 -9.55 26.76 -1.50
CA GLY A 259 -8.58 27.63 -0.84
C GLY A 259 -7.21 27.68 -1.52
N ASP A 260 -7.10 27.14 -2.74
CA ASP A 260 -5.86 27.09 -3.52
C ASP A 260 -5.58 28.43 -4.25
N GLU A 261 -6.63 29.21 -4.54
CA GLU A 261 -6.57 30.49 -5.24
C GLU A 261 -7.32 31.59 -4.47
N VAL A 262 -6.77 32.80 -4.41
CA VAL A 262 -7.47 33.99 -3.86
C VAL A 262 -7.80 34.93 -5.02
N PRO A 263 -9.10 35.14 -5.33
CA PRO A 263 -9.48 36.02 -6.42
C PRO A 263 -9.29 37.47 -5.99
N LEU A 264 -8.39 38.19 -6.66
CA LEU A 264 -8.25 39.64 -6.55
C LEU A 264 -8.95 40.28 -7.75
N ARG A 265 -10.12 40.88 -7.50
CA ARG A 265 -10.85 41.64 -8.51
C ARG A 265 -10.18 42.99 -8.72
N GLU A 266 -9.99 43.38 -9.98
CA GLU A 266 -9.57 44.74 -10.30
C GLU A 266 -10.64 45.73 -9.82
N GLU A 267 -10.32 46.56 -8.82
CA GLU A 267 -11.16 47.70 -8.45
C GLU A 267 -11.07 48.76 -9.55
N ARG A 268 -12.22 49.20 -10.07
CA ARG A 268 -12.27 50.32 -11.01
C ARG A 268 -11.75 51.56 -10.29
N HIS A 269 -10.57 52.05 -10.69
CA HIS A 269 -10.18 53.40 -10.38
C HIS A 269 -11.13 54.37 -11.14
N PRO A 270 -11.83 55.28 -10.44
CA PRO A 270 -12.70 56.28 -11.05
C PRO A 270 -11.92 57.34 -11.83
#